data_AF-A0A7W0JH28-F1
#
_entry.id   AF-A0A7W0JH28-F1
#
_cell.length_a   1.000
_cell.length_b   1.000
_cell.length_c   1.000
_cell.angle_alpha   90.00
_cell.angle_beta   90.00
_cell.angle_gamma   90.00
#
_symmetry.space_group_name_H-M   'P 1'
#
loop_
_entity.id
_entity.type
_entity.pdbx_description
1 polymer ?
#
loop_
_entity_poly.entity_id
_entity_poly.type
_entity_poly.pdbx_seq_one_letter_code
_entity_poly.pdbx_strand_id
1 'polypeptide(L)'
;MLVLLSAVAVFSGLLITVSSQIDQEERIVEKQAFGNEPVKIKAIKINKKDVAAGKKFSGADDWLNGIRVTVENKSEKNVNHVSVLVVYARAENDEASKEAPFGDSITYGVSPFRKSSAPAQVQAIPPGGSVDLFLSEHTYNENNLVLKRLKYTKSIKKIELTVEEVGFEDGTAWSKGQYWEPDPSNPGQWLRPEQKIGGASPGKFFFAKSHTMQR
;
A
#
# COMPACT_ATOMS: atom_id res chain seq x y z
N MET A 1 -79.34 -21.14 -9.90
CA MET A 1 -78.08 -21.30 -9.16
C MET A 1 -77.02 -20.53 -9.95
N LEU A 2 -76.74 -19.28 -9.55
CA LEU A 2 -75.94 -18.31 -10.29
C LEU A 2 -74.49 -18.40 -9.79
N VAL A 3 -73.53 -18.75 -10.65
CA VAL A 3 -72.11 -18.82 -10.29
C VAL A 3 -71.44 -17.52 -10.79
N LEU A 4 -71.07 -16.64 -9.85
CA LEU A 4 -70.26 -15.45 -10.14
C LEU A 4 -68.79 -15.88 -10.31
N LEU A 5 -68.23 -15.69 -11.50
CA LEU A 5 -66.78 -15.73 -11.73
C LEU A 5 -66.16 -14.38 -11.35
N SER A 6 -65.31 -14.38 -10.32
CA SER A 6 -64.48 -13.23 -9.95
C SER A 6 -63.19 -13.24 -10.76
N ALA A 7 -63.00 -12.26 -11.63
CA ALA A 7 -61.76 -12.05 -12.36
C ALA A 7 -60.76 -11.28 -11.48
N VAL A 8 -59.67 -11.95 -11.05
CA VAL A 8 -58.57 -11.33 -10.33
C VAL A 8 -57.55 -10.80 -11.34
N ALA A 9 -57.47 -9.49 -11.50
CA ALA A 9 -56.46 -8.83 -12.31
C ALA A 9 -55.14 -8.76 -11.55
N VAL A 10 -54.16 -9.61 -11.92
CA VAL A 10 -52.79 -9.56 -11.39
C VAL A 10 -52.06 -8.42 -12.09
N PHE A 11 -51.92 -7.28 -11.40
CA PHE A 11 -51.08 -6.17 -11.84
C PHE A 11 -49.61 -6.55 -11.63
N SER A 12 -48.96 -7.05 -12.68
CA SER A 12 -47.51 -7.21 -12.75
C SER A 12 -46.85 -5.84 -12.83
N GLY A 13 -46.58 -5.23 -11.68
CA GLY A 13 -45.82 -3.98 -11.59
C GLY A 13 -44.38 -4.18 -12.08
N LEU A 14 -44.06 -3.55 -13.21
CA LEU A 14 -42.71 -3.48 -13.75
C LEU A 14 -41.84 -2.64 -12.79
N LEU A 15 -40.98 -3.28 -12.01
CA LEU A 15 -39.98 -2.58 -11.19
C LEU A 15 -38.90 -2.04 -12.13
N ILE A 16 -39.00 -0.77 -12.50
CA ILE A 16 -37.92 -0.05 -13.16
C ILE A 16 -36.84 0.16 -12.09
N THR A 17 -35.84 -0.72 -12.08
CA THR A 17 -34.63 -0.53 -11.29
C THR A 17 -33.81 0.55 -11.99
N VAL A 18 -33.90 1.78 -11.49
CA VAL A 18 -32.98 2.85 -11.85
C VAL A 18 -31.61 2.45 -11.31
N SER A 19 -30.80 1.81 -12.14
CA SER A 19 -29.38 1.64 -11.86
C SER A 19 -28.76 3.02 -11.94
N SER A 20 -28.43 3.61 -10.79
CA SER A 20 -27.53 4.74 -10.75
C SER A 20 -26.23 4.33 -11.43
N GLN A 21 -25.98 4.88 -12.62
CA GLN A 21 -24.64 4.87 -13.20
C GLN A 21 -23.79 5.75 -12.29
N ILE A 22 -23.17 5.14 -11.29
CA ILE A 22 -22.03 5.73 -10.61
C ILE A 22 -21.02 5.97 -11.72
N ASP A 23 -20.65 7.23 -11.97
CA ASP A 23 -19.60 7.58 -12.92
C ASP A 23 -18.35 6.79 -12.54
N GLN A 24 -18.04 5.75 -13.32
CA GLN A 24 -16.83 4.97 -13.13
C GLN A 24 -15.76 5.55 -14.04
N GLU A 25 -14.67 6.01 -13.42
CA GLU A 25 -13.52 6.52 -14.15
C GLU A 25 -12.46 5.44 -14.32
N GLU A 26 -11.56 5.64 -15.29
CA GLU A 26 -10.36 4.82 -15.41
C GLU A 26 -9.37 5.11 -14.27
N ARG A 27 -8.93 4.04 -13.62
CA ARG A 27 -7.95 4.02 -12.52
C ARG A 27 -6.77 3.12 -12.86
N ILE A 28 -5.63 3.35 -12.24
CA ILE A 28 -4.45 2.50 -12.38
C ILE A 28 -3.74 2.30 -11.03
N VAL A 29 -3.28 1.07 -10.79
CA VAL A 29 -2.36 0.77 -9.70
C VAL A 29 -1.03 0.38 -10.33
N GLU A 30 0.04 1.09 -10.00
CA GLU A 30 1.39 0.71 -10.40
C GLU A 30 2.14 0.05 -9.25
N LYS A 31 3.15 -0.74 -9.60
CA LYS A 31 4.09 -1.33 -8.65
C LYS A 31 5.48 -0.84 -9.00
N GLN A 32 6.14 -0.23 -8.03
CA GLN A 32 7.58 0.03 -8.08
C GLN A 32 8.30 -1.06 -7.29
N ALA A 33 9.52 -1.38 -7.70
CA ALA A 33 10.32 -2.38 -7.03
C ALA A 33 11.76 -1.91 -6.89
N PHE A 34 12.35 -2.16 -5.72
CA PHE A 34 13.78 -2.04 -5.50
C PHE A 34 14.52 -3.32 -5.89
N GLY A 35 15.83 -3.20 -6.12
CA GLY A 35 16.70 -4.36 -6.25
C GLY A 35 16.72 -5.18 -4.95
N ASN A 36 16.73 -6.51 -5.08
CA ASN A 36 16.88 -7.43 -3.95
C ASN A 36 15.86 -7.25 -2.80
N GLU A 37 14.63 -6.82 -3.10
CA GLU A 37 13.52 -6.91 -2.13
C GLU A 37 13.48 -8.32 -1.54
N PRO A 38 13.23 -8.54 -0.24
CA PRO A 38 13.11 -9.89 0.35
C PRO A 38 11.69 -10.44 0.30
N VAL A 39 10.73 -9.60 -0.11
CA VAL A 39 9.33 -9.97 -0.33
C VAL A 39 8.90 -9.57 -1.74
N LYS A 40 7.72 -9.97 -2.18
CA LYS A 40 7.10 -9.49 -3.43
C LYS A 40 5.60 -9.29 -3.25
N ILE A 41 5.05 -8.26 -3.88
CA ILE A 41 3.60 -8.10 -4.02
C ILE A 41 3.09 -9.15 -5.01
N LYS A 42 2.27 -10.08 -4.51
CA LYS A 42 1.71 -11.22 -5.24
C LYS A 42 0.34 -10.90 -5.85
N ALA A 43 -0.50 -10.19 -5.12
CA ALA A 43 -1.84 -9.82 -5.56
C ALA A 43 -2.26 -8.45 -5.02
N ILE A 44 -3.09 -7.76 -5.79
CA ILE A 44 -3.71 -6.48 -5.42
C ILE A 44 -5.21 -6.65 -5.58
N LYS A 45 -5.97 -6.35 -4.53
CA LYS A 45 -7.43 -6.41 -4.52
C LYS A 45 -7.99 -5.05 -4.16
N ILE A 46 -9.02 -4.64 -4.90
CA ILE A 46 -9.76 -3.40 -4.66
C ILE A 46 -11.24 -3.77 -4.67
N ASN A 47 -11.96 -3.44 -3.59
CA ASN A 47 -13.38 -3.80 -3.45
C ASN A 47 -13.67 -5.28 -3.77
N LYS A 48 -12.80 -6.18 -3.26
CA LYS A 48 -12.83 -7.64 -3.47
C LYS A 48 -12.56 -8.12 -4.91
N LYS A 49 -12.26 -7.23 -5.85
CA LYS A 49 -11.87 -7.56 -7.23
C LYS A 49 -10.35 -7.57 -7.36
N ASP A 50 -9.82 -8.54 -8.09
CA ASP A 50 -8.40 -8.57 -8.42
C ASP A 50 -8.07 -7.47 -9.45
N VAL A 51 -6.99 -6.74 -9.20
CA VAL A 51 -6.50 -5.67 -10.07
C VAL A 51 -5.07 -6.00 -10.48
N ALA A 52 -4.80 -5.97 -11.78
CA ALA A 52 -3.47 -6.18 -12.32
C ALA A 52 -2.67 -4.87 -12.30
N ALA A 53 -1.45 -4.91 -11.75
CA ALA A 53 -0.55 -3.76 -11.74
C ALA A 53 -0.24 -3.28 -13.17
N GLY A 54 -0.22 -1.96 -13.38
CA GLY A 54 0.01 -1.32 -14.67
C GLY A 54 -1.16 -1.44 -15.66
N LYS A 55 -2.29 -2.02 -15.26
CA LYS A 55 -3.50 -2.10 -16.08
C LYS A 55 -4.56 -1.14 -15.56
N LYS A 56 -5.23 -0.48 -16.51
CA LYS A 56 -6.38 0.37 -16.20
C LYS A 56 -7.57 -0.50 -15.80
N PHE A 57 -8.37 -0.01 -14.87
CA PHE A 57 -9.65 -0.61 -14.49
C PHE A 57 -10.68 0.49 -14.19
N SER A 58 -11.96 0.12 -14.22
CA SER A 58 -13.07 1.05 -13.95
C SER A 58 -13.38 1.06 -12.44
N GLY A 59 -13.37 2.23 -11.82
CA GLY A 59 -13.57 2.39 -10.38
C GLY A 59 -14.33 3.67 -10.03
N ALA A 60 -15.10 3.61 -8.93
CA ALA A 60 -15.77 4.78 -8.36
C ALA A 60 -14.75 5.78 -7.76
N ASP A 61 -15.22 6.89 -7.21
CA ASP A 61 -14.35 7.88 -6.56
C ASP A 61 -13.69 7.37 -5.27
N ASP A 62 -14.38 6.50 -4.52
CA ASP A 62 -13.92 5.89 -3.28
C ASP A 62 -13.17 4.57 -3.49
N TRP A 63 -12.69 4.29 -4.70
CA TRP A 63 -12.06 3.02 -5.05
C TRP A 63 -10.83 2.66 -4.21
N LEU A 64 -10.20 3.63 -3.55
CA LEU A 64 -9.08 3.41 -2.64
C LEU A 64 -9.53 2.72 -1.34
N ASN A 65 -10.82 2.76 -1.02
CA ASN A 65 -11.37 2.05 0.12
C ASN A 65 -11.25 0.54 -0.09
N GLY A 66 -10.78 -0.16 0.95
CA GLY A 66 -10.63 -1.60 0.92
C GLY A 66 -9.53 -2.12 0.00
N ILE A 67 -8.51 -1.29 -0.32
CA ILE A 67 -7.27 -1.79 -0.92
C ILE A 67 -6.69 -2.89 -0.03
N ARG A 68 -6.36 -4.02 -0.65
CA ARG A 68 -5.65 -5.13 -0.04
C ARG A 68 -4.49 -5.55 -0.93
N VAL A 69 -3.34 -5.76 -0.32
CA VAL A 69 -2.10 -6.18 -0.96
C VAL A 69 -1.65 -7.48 -0.32
N THR A 70 -1.57 -8.54 -1.11
CA THR A 70 -0.99 -9.81 -0.64
C THR A 70 0.51 -9.79 -0.92
N VAL A 71 1.32 -9.96 0.12
CA VAL A 71 2.77 -9.98 0.04
C VAL A 71 3.29 -11.37 0.36
N GLU A 72 4.21 -11.88 -0.47
CA GLU A 72 4.87 -13.18 -0.30
C GLU A 72 6.32 -12.98 0.15
N ASN A 73 6.73 -13.71 1.19
CA ASN A 73 8.11 -13.77 1.62
C ASN A 73 8.91 -14.67 0.66
N LYS A 74 9.89 -14.09 -0.03
CA LYS A 74 10.79 -14.82 -0.95
C LYS A 74 12.22 -14.93 -0.42
N SER A 75 12.44 -14.50 0.82
CA SER A 75 13.71 -14.68 1.52
C SER A 75 13.76 -16.04 2.21
N GLU A 76 14.96 -16.41 2.68
CA GLU A 76 15.17 -17.60 3.51
C GLU A 76 14.92 -17.35 5.00
N LYS A 77 14.60 -16.10 5.37
CA LYS A 77 14.38 -15.68 6.76
C LYS A 77 12.89 -15.54 7.03
N ASN A 78 12.49 -15.80 8.27
CA ASN A 78 11.15 -15.46 8.75
C ASN A 78 10.97 -13.94 8.80
N VAL A 79 9.88 -13.44 8.23
CA VAL A 79 9.55 -12.01 8.19
C VAL A 79 8.50 -11.70 9.25
N ASN A 80 8.77 -10.74 10.13
CA ASN A 80 7.84 -10.30 11.17
C ASN A 80 7.33 -8.86 10.96
N HIS A 81 7.86 -8.15 9.95
CA HIS A 81 7.36 -6.84 9.56
C HIS A 81 7.42 -6.64 8.05
N VAL A 82 6.38 -6.04 7.49
CA VAL A 82 6.35 -5.55 6.10
C VAL A 82 5.66 -4.19 6.09
N SER A 83 6.26 -3.23 5.39
CA SER A 83 5.62 -1.96 5.05
C SER A 83 5.54 -1.79 3.54
N VAL A 84 4.34 -1.50 3.04
CA VAL A 84 4.10 -1.13 1.63
C VAL A 84 3.66 0.32 1.59
N LEU A 85 4.49 1.17 1.00
CA LEU A 85 4.19 2.57 0.73
C LEU A 85 3.17 2.66 -0.40
N VAL A 86 2.07 3.38 -0.14
CA VAL A 86 1.06 3.78 -1.11
C VAL A 86 1.31 5.25 -1.45
N VAL A 87 1.78 5.52 -2.66
CA VAL A 87 1.97 6.87 -3.17
C VAL A 87 0.75 7.28 -3.98
N TYR A 88 0.13 8.39 -3.60
CA TYR A 88 -1.03 8.96 -4.28
C TYR A 88 -0.53 9.94 -5.34
N ALA A 89 -0.62 9.55 -6.61
CA ALA A 89 -0.15 10.39 -7.70
C ALA A 89 -1.08 11.58 -7.92
N ARG A 90 -0.49 12.76 -8.17
CA ARG A 90 -1.25 13.95 -8.59
C ARG A 90 -1.65 13.82 -10.07
N ALA A 91 -2.75 14.44 -10.46
CA ALA A 91 -3.13 14.53 -11.85
C ALA A 91 -2.14 15.44 -12.61
N GLU A 92 -1.75 15.05 -13.83
CA GLU A 92 -0.74 15.77 -14.63
C GLU A 92 -1.11 17.25 -14.90
N ASN A 93 -2.41 17.54 -14.98
CA ASN A 93 -2.93 18.87 -15.25
C ASN A 93 -3.31 19.68 -13.99
N ASP A 94 -3.01 19.17 -12.80
CA ASP A 94 -3.21 19.89 -11.55
C ASP A 94 -2.12 20.97 -11.40
N GLU A 95 -2.44 22.21 -11.04
CA GLU A 95 -1.42 23.24 -10.76
C GLU A 95 -0.48 22.78 -9.62
N ALA A 96 -1.00 21.98 -8.70
CA ALA A 96 -0.24 21.37 -7.62
C ALA A 96 0.60 20.15 -8.06
N SER A 97 0.55 19.72 -9.34
CA SER A 97 1.34 18.60 -9.88
C SER A 97 2.86 18.78 -9.72
N LYS A 98 3.32 20.01 -9.51
CA LYS A 98 4.74 20.33 -9.22
C LYS A 98 5.15 20.03 -7.78
N GLU A 99 4.20 19.80 -6.88
CA GLU A 99 4.46 19.42 -5.49
C GLU A 99 4.74 17.91 -5.37
N ALA A 100 5.46 17.53 -4.31
CA ALA A 100 5.71 16.12 -4.03
C ALA A 100 4.38 15.36 -3.82
N PRO A 101 4.29 14.09 -4.30
CA PRO A 101 3.12 13.27 -4.05
C PRO A 101 3.01 12.94 -2.56
N PHE A 102 1.79 12.73 -2.09
CA PHE A 102 1.52 12.25 -0.74
C PHE A 102 1.74 10.73 -0.71
N GLY A 103 2.32 10.22 0.37
CA GLY A 103 2.53 8.81 0.57
C GLY A 103 2.22 8.41 2.01
N ASP A 104 1.59 7.26 2.16
CA ASP A 104 1.34 6.64 3.45
C ASP A 104 1.46 5.12 3.34
N SER A 105 1.71 4.44 4.46
CA SER A 105 2.10 3.02 4.45
C SER A 105 1.04 2.11 5.05
N ILE A 106 0.74 1.02 4.36
CA ILE A 106 0.03 -0.12 4.95
C ILE A 106 1.07 -1.07 5.55
N THR A 107 0.86 -1.49 6.79
CA THR A 107 1.88 -2.20 7.57
C THR A 107 1.36 -3.53 8.14
N TYR A 108 2.27 -4.49 8.22
CA TYR A 108 2.13 -5.73 8.97
C TYR A 108 3.22 -5.76 10.04
N GLY A 109 2.87 -6.05 11.29
CA GLY A 109 3.85 -6.07 12.39
C GLY A 109 4.33 -4.68 12.80
N VAL A 110 5.46 -4.63 13.52
CA VAL A 110 6.07 -3.39 14.02
C VAL A 110 7.38 -3.13 13.30
N SER A 111 7.53 -1.90 12.81
CA SER A 111 8.75 -1.45 12.14
C SER A 111 9.96 -1.64 13.05
N PRO A 112 11.01 -2.38 12.63
CA PRO A 112 12.28 -2.45 13.35
C PRO A 112 12.93 -1.07 13.59
N PHE A 113 12.70 -0.09 12.72
CA PHE A 113 13.32 1.24 12.85
C PHE A 113 12.59 2.17 13.83
N ARG A 114 11.42 1.77 14.35
CA ARG A 114 10.66 2.58 15.32
C ARG A 114 10.82 2.01 16.73
N LYS A 115 11.05 2.90 17.70
CA LYS A 115 10.95 2.55 19.13
C LYS A 115 9.47 2.28 19.44
N SER A 116 9.08 1.01 19.46
CA SER A 116 7.77 0.60 19.97
C SER A 116 7.85 0.29 21.45
N SER A 117 6.86 0.74 22.23
CA SER A 117 6.74 0.39 23.65
C SER A 117 6.22 -1.02 23.89
N ALA A 118 5.69 -1.68 22.85
CA ALA A 118 5.21 -3.06 22.94
C ALA A 118 5.62 -3.87 21.69
N PRO A 119 6.10 -5.11 21.85
CA PRO A 119 6.26 -6.01 20.72
C PRO A 119 4.87 -6.34 20.18
N ALA A 120 4.58 -5.99 18.92
CA ALA A 120 3.45 -6.59 18.26
C ALA A 120 3.79 -8.07 18.05
N GLN A 121 3.11 -8.94 18.80
CA GLN A 121 3.15 -10.38 18.54
C GLN A 121 2.32 -10.65 17.27
N VAL A 122 2.92 -10.40 16.12
CA VAL A 122 2.40 -10.89 14.84
C VAL A 122 3.03 -12.23 14.52
N GLN A 123 2.29 -13.07 13.82
CA GLN A 123 2.81 -14.35 13.34
C GLN A 123 3.89 -14.09 12.29
N ALA A 124 5.06 -14.72 12.43
CA ALA A 124 6.05 -14.60 11.37
C ALA A 124 5.58 -15.25 10.07
N ILE A 125 5.94 -14.62 8.96
CA ILE A 125 5.71 -15.10 7.61
C ILE A 125 6.91 -15.98 7.24
N PRO A 126 6.77 -17.31 7.18
CA PRO A 126 7.88 -18.18 6.83
C PRO A 126 8.31 -17.99 5.37
N PRO A 127 9.49 -18.51 4.96
CA PRO A 127 9.88 -18.57 3.55
C PRO A 127 8.78 -19.18 2.66
N GLY A 128 8.42 -18.51 1.56
CA GLY A 128 7.32 -18.87 0.67
C GLY A 128 5.91 -18.56 1.22
N GLY A 129 5.80 -18.17 2.50
CA GLY A 129 4.57 -17.73 3.14
C GLY A 129 4.05 -16.42 2.57
N SER A 130 2.79 -16.09 2.83
CA SER A 130 2.17 -14.83 2.40
C SER A 130 1.29 -14.22 3.48
N VAL A 131 1.09 -12.91 3.42
CA VAL A 131 0.20 -12.16 4.29
C VAL A 131 -0.59 -11.12 3.50
N ASP A 132 -1.80 -10.82 3.98
CA ASP A 132 -2.60 -9.70 3.46
C ASP A 132 -2.37 -8.45 4.30
N LEU A 133 -1.96 -7.36 3.65
CA LEU A 133 -1.99 -6.01 4.19
C LEU A 133 -3.21 -5.28 3.62
N PHE A 134 -3.85 -4.42 4.41
CA PHE A 134 -5.02 -3.68 3.95
C PHE A 134 -4.98 -2.24 4.44
N LEU A 135 -5.49 -1.33 3.61
CA LEU A 135 -5.74 0.05 4.02
C LEU A 135 -6.98 0.03 4.92
N SER A 136 -6.80 0.26 6.21
CA SER A 136 -7.92 0.30 7.15
C SER A 136 -8.88 1.45 6.81
N GLU A 137 -10.16 1.32 7.17
CA GLU A 137 -11.12 2.41 6.98
C GLU A 137 -10.69 3.70 7.70
N HIS A 138 -10.11 3.56 8.90
CA HIS A 138 -9.57 4.67 9.65
C HIS A 138 -8.44 5.39 8.88
N THR A 139 -7.44 4.64 8.43
CA THR A 139 -6.31 5.18 7.64
C THR A 139 -6.79 5.80 6.32
N TYR A 140 -7.75 5.16 5.65
CA TYR A 140 -8.38 5.72 4.44
C TYR A 140 -9.02 7.08 4.71
N ASN A 141 -9.77 7.22 5.80
CA ASN A 141 -10.41 8.47 6.19
C ASN A 141 -9.37 9.56 6.54
N GLU A 142 -8.30 9.21 7.26
CA GLU A 142 -7.20 10.13 7.56
C GLU A 142 -6.48 10.60 6.29
N ASN A 143 -6.17 9.67 5.39
CA ASN A 143 -5.52 9.98 4.12
C ASN A 143 -6.39 10.89 3.25
N ASN A 144 -7.71 10.66 3.22
CA ASN A 144 -8.64 11.55 2.52
C ASN A 144 -8.64 12.99 3.08
N LEU A 145 -8.55 13.15 4.40
CA LEU A 145 -8.43 14.49 5.01
C LEU A 145 -7.13 15.18 4.61
N VAL A 146 -6.01 14.43 4.56
CA VAL A 146 -4.70 14.94 4.13
C VAL A 146 -4.73 15.30 2.64
N LEU A 147 -5.22 14.42 1.78
CA LEU A 147 -5.34 14.66 0.34
C LEU A 147 -6.18 15.91 0.04
N LYS A 148 -7.30 16.10 0.75
CA LYS A 148 -8.13 17.30 0.64
C LYS A 148 -7.36 18.56 1.07
N ARG A 149 -6.61 18.51 2.17
CA ARG A 149 -5.78 19.64 2.65
C ARG A 149 -4.66 19.97 1.66
N LEU A 150 -4.07 18.97 1.02
CA LEU A 150 -3.05 19.08 -0.03
C LEU A 150 -3.65 19.42 -1.42
N LYS A 151 -4.95 19.76 -1.46
CA LYS A 151 -5.67 20.20 -2.66
C LYS A 151 -5.64 19.19 -3.81
N TYR A 152 -5.54 17.89 -3.51
CA TYR A 152 -5.73 16.87 -4.54
C TYR A 152 -7.12 17.01 -5.16
N THR A 153 -7.22 16.72 -6.46
CA THR A 153 -8.52 16.50 -7.09
C THR A 153 -9.29 15.43 -6.31
N LYS A 154 -10.62 15.59 -6.20
CA LYS A 154 -11.47 14.65 -5.44
C LYS A 154 -11.31 13.19 -5.89
N SER A 155 -10.88 12.97 -7.12
CA SER A 155 -10.80 11.67 -7.75
C SER A 155 -9.35 11.29 -8.05
N ILE A 156 -8.74 10.46 -7.18
CA ILE A 156 -7.38 9.95 -7.38
C ILE A 156 -7.41 8.94 -8.54
N LYS A 157 -6.64 9.16 -9.60
CA LYS A 157 -6.64 8.25 -10.77
C LYS A 157 -5.57 7.16 -10.68
N LYS A 158 -4.48 7.42 -9.97
CA LYS A 158 -3.30 6.57 -9.94
C LYS A 158 -2.75 6.46 -8.51
N ILE A 159 -2.38 5.25 -8.12
CA ILE A 159 -1.48 5.02 -6.98
C ILE A 159 -0.29 4.17 -7.39
N GLU A 160 0.79 4.31 -6.65
CA GLU A 160 1.99 3.48 -6.80
C GLU A 160 2.24 2.73 -5.49
N LEU A 161 2.45 1.42 -5.60
CA LEU A 161 2.76 0.55 -4.47
C LEU A 161 4.25 0.20 -4.48
N THR A 162 4.92 0.42 -3.35
CA THR A 162 6.35 0.11 -3.20
C THR A 162 6.58 -0.60 -1.88
N VAL A 163 7.30 -1.72 -1.88
CA VAL A 163 7.79 -2.31 -0.63
C VAL A 163 8.90 -1.40 -0.10
N GLU A 164 8.71 -0.77 1.06
CA GLU A 164 9.68 0.18 1.61
C GLU A 164 10.53 -0.41 2.73
N GLU A 165 9.98 -1.37 3.46
CA GLU A 165 10.59 -1.92 4.68
C GLU A 165 10.18 -3.36 4.91
N VAL A 166 11.13 -4.18 5.35
CA VAL A 166 10.91 -5.55 5.80
C VAL A 166 11.75 -5.81 7.05
N GLY A 167 11.14 -6.34 8.10
CA GLY A 167 11.82 -6.78 9.32
C GLY A 167 11.85 -8.30 9.41
N PHE A 168 12.95 -8.84 9.92
CA PHE A 168 13.16 -10.27 10.10
C PHE A 168 13.17 -10.65 11.58
N GLU A 169 12.84 -11.91 11.89
CA GLU A 169 12.86 -12.42 13.28
C GLU A 169 14.25 -12.40 13.92
N ASP A 170 15.32 -12.48 13.13
CA ASP A 170 16.70 -12.42 13.62
C ASP A 170 17.15 -11.00 14.01
N GLY A 171 16.26 -10.02 13.91
CA GLY A 171 16.52 -8.61 14.23
C GLY A 171 17.16 -7.83 13.10
N THR A 172 17.48 -8.45 11.96
CA THR A 172 17.91 -7.73 10.76
C THR A 172 16.72 -7.09 10.06
N ALA A 173 16.99 -6.13 9.19
CA ALA A 173 15.97 -5.45 8.41
C ALA A 173 16.45 -5.18 6.98
N TRP A 174 15.50 -4.96 6.09
CA TRP A 174 15.72 -4.43 4.75
C TRP A 174 14.90 -3.15 4.61
N SER A 175 15.46 -2.11 4.01
CA SER A 175 14.75 -0.89 3.69
C SER A 175 15.29 -0.25 2.41
N LYS A 176 14.38 0.08 1.49
CA LYS A 176 14.64 0.84 0.25
C LYS A 176 15.88 0.34 -0.52
N GLY A 177 16.02 -0.99 -0.65
CA GLY A 177 17.09 -1.65 -1.39
C GLY A 177 18.34 -1.99 -0.57
N GLN A 178 18.35 -1.79 0.74
CA GLN A 178 19.52 -2.01 1.59
C GLN A 178 19.20 -2.85 2.82
N TYR A 179 20.13 -3.73 3.21
CA TYR A 179 20.05 -4.47 4.47
C TYR A 179 20.64 -3.66 5.62
N TRP A 180 20.09 -3.88 6.80
CA TRP A 180 20.41 -3.20 8.05
C TRP A 180 20.47 -4.21 9.18
N GLU A 181 21.40 -4.00 10.11
CA GLU A 181 21.57 -4.79 11.31
C GLU A 181 21.67 -3.86 12.53
N PRO A 182 21.17 -4.26 13.70
CA PRO A 182 21.35 -3.48 14.91
C PRO A 182 22.85 -3.30 15.23
N ASP A 183 23.22 -2.10 15.69
CA ASP A 183 24.56 -1.85 16.21
C ASP A 183 24.71 -2.52 17.60
N PRO A 184 25.57 -3.55 17.74
CA PRO A 184 25.77 -4.21 19.03
C PRO A 184 26.42 -3.30 20.08
N SER A 185 27.12 -2.24 19.66
CA SER A 185 27.78 -1.28 20.55
C SER A 185 26.89 -0.10 20.92
N ASN A 186 25.87 0.22 20.12
CA ASN A 186 24.97 1.36 20.35
C ASN A 186 23.49 0.97 20.16
N PRO A 187 22.79 0.53 21.23
CA PRO A 187 21.38 0.15 21.15
C PRO A 187 20.50 1.23 20.52
N GLY A 188 19.73 0.84 19.49
CA GLY A 188 18.86 1.74 18.73
C GLY A 188 19.52 2.40 17.52
N GLN A 189 20.81 2.14 17.26
CA GLN A 189 21.44 2.45 15.99
C GLN A 189 21.40 1.25 15.04
N TRP A 190 21.41 1.54 13.75
CA TRP A 190 21.37 0.56 12.67
C TRP A 190 22.60 0.75 11.78
N LEU A 191 23.26 -0.33 11.44
CA LEU A 191 24.43 -0.37 10.58
C LEU A 191 24.10 -1.11 9.30
N ARG A 192 24.67 -0.65 8.18
CA ARG A 192 24.74 -1.46 6.98
C ARG A 192 25.85 -2.50 7.12
N PRO A 193 25.72 -3.70 6.54
CA PRO A 193 26.76 -4.73 6.59
C PRO A 193 28.15 -4.23 6.17
N GLU A 194 28.23 -3.32 5.19
CA GLU A 194 29.50 -2.77 4.71
C GLU A 194 30.21 -1.90 5.76
N GLN A 195 29.47 -1.30 6.69
CA GLN A 195 30.05 -0.44 7.75
C GLN A 195 30.78 -1.26 8.83
N LYS A 196 30.46 -2.55 8.98
CA LYS A 196 31.10 -3.43 9.98
C LYS A 196 32.51 -3.85 9.61
N ILE A 197 32.78 -4.02 8.32
CA ILE A 197 34.07 -4.53 7.81
C ILE A 197 35.15 -3.42 7.84
N GLY A 198 34.74 -2.15 7.93
CA GLY A 198 35.62 -1.00 7.71
C GLY A 198 36.41 -0.48 8.91
N GLY A 199 36.07 -0.78 10.16
CA GLY A 199 36.78 -0.33 11.39
C GLY A 199 36.99 1.20 11.57
N ALA A 200 36.69 2.00 10.55
CA ALA A 200 36.87 3.43 10.49
C ALA A 200 35.49 4.06 10.36
N SER A 201 35.12 4.83 11.39
CA SER A 201 33.97 5.71 11.36
C SER A 201 33.98 6.50 10.03
N PRO A 202 32.97 6.35 9.16
CA PRO A 202 32.95 7.10 7.92
C PRO A 202 32.79 8.56 8.30
N GLY A 203 33.88 9.31 8.18
CA GLY A 203 33.87 10.75 8.35
C GLY A 203 32.75 11.35 7.51
N LYS A 204 31.89 12.15 8.16
CA LYS A 204 30.85 13.03 7.60
C LYS A 204 30.78 13.00 6.07
N PHE A 205 30.06 12.04 5.50
CA PHE A 205 29.71 12.10 4.09
C PHE A 205 28.66 13.20 3.93
N PHE A 206 29.07 14.30 3.32
CA PHE A 206 28.17 15.34 2.83
C PHE A 206 27.14 14.70 1.90
N PHE A 207 25.86 14.91 2.20
CA PHE A 207 24.77 14.63 1.27
C PHE A 207 24.95 15.53 0.04
N ALA A 208 25.53 14.98 -1.02
CA ALA A 208 25.39 15.55 -2.35
C ALA A 208 23.96 15.27 -2.84
N LYS A 209 23.23 16.33 -3.19
CA LYS A 209 21.88 16.29 -3.76
C LYS A 209 21.78 15.24 -4.88
N SER A 210 21.03 14.18 -4.65
CA SER A 210 20.66 13.22 -5.69
C SER A 210 19.74 13.89 -6.71
N HIS A 211 20.14 13.78 -7.97
CA HIS A 211 19.51 14.33 -9.15
C HIS A 211 18.07 13.83 -9.35
N THR A 212 17.25 14.75 -9.83
CA THR A 212 15.99 14.58 -10.55
C THR A 212 16.06 13.40 -11.53
N MET A 213 15.20 12.39 -11.35
CA MET A 213 14.80 11.54 -12.48
C MET A 213 13.58 12.19 -13.14
N GLN A 214 13.80 12.74 -14.33
CA GLN A 214 12.73 12.94 -15.31
C GLN A 214 12.50 11.61 -16.02
N ARG A 215 11.26 11.13 -16.06
CA ARG A 215 10.61 10.58 -17.25
C ARG A 215 9.14 10.92 -17.20
#